data_AF-A0A7S0UJ53-F1
#
_entry.id   AF-A0A7S0UJ53-F1
#
_cell.length_a   1.000
_cell.length_b   1.000
_cell.length_c   1.000
_cell.angle_alpha   90.00
_cell.angle_beta   90.00
_cell.angle_gamma   90.00
#
_symmetry.space_group_name_H-M   'P 1'
#
loop_
_entity.id
_entity.type
_entity.pdbx_description
1 polymer ?
#
loop_
_entity_poly.entity_id
_entity_poly.type
_entity_poly.pdbx_seq_one_letter_code
_entity_poly.pdbx_strand_id
1 'polypeptide(L)'
;MSRFLTAAVASLLLLSDPSSSTNLRAIAEHGRRLSYELIAYYEPRSQVTDHNAVDLDQEAMETELGYGTDASFANARKIYEQGGHSKSVAKVKLSTPLPMQMTKSTPVTGQNANGVAVYGKLYDTYPNGATTIEIQYQTSDVQNSYVGCQVGGLSNQNLDGCFGGTGTLDINGNELSYIYDPKTQNVNKRTLKNFSTVAEEKMYRCENCPYETFRKFREYYGFFDYADKWVTAAFDGTGTSFARGNANFVRYGFKGRTEAIKKGTAYMSIWMYVIRELEDALDDCKNDCDPTGCNDDQVQAWDEGVAFYTGSLEGNDGGGSGKLLYALADKRCQNFKTCGDLAKETEGTSHVNIEIFREFALGARLLSQAKCDEARVHKERIERMMTVPLIQGVLRYAYITSTDEVVDEKAEAEGATFAASILPIIHACDEDAAQTVYENIKTQSDGTDFAKVKKALESVYSCMGVRGRDVGGLWNEATGTYYTGAKPLSDSGSVGANVLLIIGCTAGGLIAGIIFYLFVSKCCCSSATTVELKQDPVGEDTEQPSAMMTGEDALPSTDSHCEPVEIS
;
A
#
# COMPACT_ATOMS: atom_id res chain seq x y z
N MET A 1 -57.19 -34.20 53.03
CA MET A 1 -57.89 -35.38 52.47
C MET A 1 -56.93 -36.04 51.48
N SER A 2 -55.98 -36.82 51.99
CA SER A 2 -55.97 -38.29 51.98
C SER A 2 -56.04 -38.89 50.57
N ARG A 3 -54.90 -39.40 50.09
CA ARG A 3 -54.75 -40.81 49.68
C ARG A 3 -53.27 -41.22 49.75
N PHE A 4 -53.04 -42.21 50.61
CA PHE A 4 -51.80 -42.94 50.85
C PHE A 4 -51.54 -44.03 49.79
N LEU A 5 -50.27 -44.42 49.66
CA LEU A 5 -49.67 -45.78 49.77
C LEU A 5 -48.53 -45.98 48.74
N THR A 6 -47.24 -45.99 49.16
CA THR A 6 -46.35 -47.16 49.44
C THR A 6 -46.10 -48.10 48.24
N ALA A 7 -44.89 -48.57 47.89
CA ALA A 7 -43.77 -49.01 48.74
C ALA A 7 -42.41 -49.19 48.00
N ALA A 8 -41.34 -49.23 48.82
CA ALA A 8 -40.06 -50.00 48.77
C ALA A 8 -39.17 -49.99 47.51
N VAL A 9 -37.91 -49.50 47.50
CA VAL A 9 -36.65 -49.77 48.27
C VAL A 9 -35.88 -51.02 47.82
N ALA A 10 -34.71 -50.80 47.20
CA ALA A 10 -33.38 -51.45 47.45
C ALA A 10 -32.43 -51.14 46.26
N SER A 11 -31.51 -50.18 46.38
CA SER A 11 -30.10 -50.34 46.80
C SER A 11 -29.23 -51.22 45.91
N LEU A 12 -28.32 -50.60 45.12
CA LEU A 12 -26.89 -50.90 45.20
C LEU A 12 -26.02 -49.81 44.55
N LEU A 13 -24.90 -49.57 45.21
CA LEU A 13 -23.85 -48.58 45.00
C LEU A 13 -22.84 -48.98 43.91
N LEU A 14 -22.04 -47.99 43.48
CA LEU A 14 -20.69 -48.06 42.87
C LEU A 14 -20.58 -48.23 41.33
N LEU A 15 -20.26 -47.15 40.60
CA LEU A 15 -18.88 -46.82 40.13
C LEU A 15 -18.89 -45.64 39.14
N SER A 16 -17.76 -44.93 39.18
CA SER A 16 -17.31 -43.78 38.39
C SER A 16 -17.29 -43.97 36.87
N ASP A 17 -17.60 -42.89 36.12
CA ASP A 17 -16.83 -42.42 34.96
C ASP A 17 -17.34 -41.04 34.47
N PRO A 18 -16.47 -40.02 34.30
CA PRO A 18 -16.78 -38.82 33.54
C PRO A 18 -16.26 -38.99 32.12
N SER A 19 -17.06 -39.60 31.25
CA SER A 19 -16.78 -39.65 29.81
C SER A 19 -18.00 -39.16 29.05
N SER A 20 -18.12 -37.84 28.95
CA SER A 20 -18.87 -37.23 27.84
C SER A 20 -17.93 -36.28 27.11
N SER A 21 -17.19 -36.87 26.18
CA SER A 21 -16.51 -36.19 25.11
C SER A 21 -17.56 -35.46 24.25
N THR A 22 -17.75 -34.18 24.49
CA THR A 22 -18.36 -33.29 23.50
C THR A 22 -17.43 -33.23 22.30
N ASN A 23 -17.78 -34.00 21.27
CA ASN A 23 -17.23 -33.89 19.93
C ASN A 23 -17.40 -32.44 19.45
N LEU A 24 -16.34 -31.65 19.55
CA LEU A 24 -16.17 -30.43 18.76
C LEU A 24 -16.02 -30.87 17.30
N ARG A 25 -17.16 -31.04 16.62
CA ARG A 25 -17.19 -31.02 15.16
C ARG A 25 -16.65 -29.67 14.73
N ALA A 26 -15.69 -29.71 13.81
CA ALA A 26 -15.28 -28.55 13.04
C ALA A 26 -16.54 -27.85 12.53
N ILE A 27 -16.81 -26.66 13.08
CA ILE A 27 -17.74 -25.72 12.46
C ILE A 27 -17.02 -25.33 11.18
N ALA A 28 -17.42 -25.93 10.06
CA ALA A 28 -17.24 -25.27 8.78
C ALA A 28 -17.98 -23.94 8.92
N GLU A 29 -17.24 -22.85 9.11
CA GLU A 29 -17.79 -21.50 9.11
C GLU A 29 -18.39 -21.22 7.73
N HIS A 30 -19.63 -21.66 7.52
CA HIS A 30 -20.53 -21.06 6.55
C HIS A 30 -21.23 -19.84 7.19
N GLY A 31 -20.47 -19.06 7.97
CA GLY A 31 -20.86 -17.71 8.33
C GLY A 31 -20.74 -16.88 7.08
N ARG A 32 -21.82 -16.20 6.68
CA ARG A 32 -21.74 -15.11 5.70
C ARG A 32 -20.67 -14.14 6.20
N ARG A 33 -19.48 -14.17 5.59
CA ARG A 33 -18.42 -13.20 5.90
C ARG A 33 -18.94 -11.82 5.53
N LEU A 34 -18.99 -10.92 6.51
CA LEU A 34 -19.16 -9.49 6.24
C LEU A 34 -17.96 -9.06 5.38
N SER A 35 -18.17 -8.20 4.38
CA SER A 35 -17.09 -7.72 3.50
C SER A 35 -15.91 -7.22 4.31
N TYR A 36 -14.69 -7.45 3.81
CA TYR A 36 -13.49 -6.87 4.38
C TYR A 36 -13.54 -5.33 4.36
N GLU A 37 -12.73 -4.67 5.20
CA GLU A 37 -12.61 -3.21 5.15
C GLU A 37 -12.11 -2.74 3.78
N LEU A 38 -12.69 -1.62 3.33
CA LEU A 38 -12.35 -1.05 2.03
C LEU A 38 -10.93 -0.49 2.04
N ILE A 39 -10.26 -0.54 0.90
CA ILE A 39 -8.97 0.12 0.67
C ILE A 39 -9.23 1.17 -0.41
N ALA A 40 -9.38 2.45 -0.05
CA ALA A 40 -9.73 3.51 -0.99
C ALA A 40 -10.85 3.14 -1.99
N TYR A 41 -12.02 2.75 -1.47
CA TYR A 41 -13.20 2.23 -2.19
C TYR A 41 -13.04 0.86 -2.87
N TYR A 42 -11.84 0.26 -2.90
CA TYR A 42 -11.68 -1.12 -3.33
C TYR A 42 -12.24 -2.08 -2.27
N GLU A 43 -13.01 -3.07 -2.70
CA GLU A 43 -13.56 -4.13 -1.85
C GLU A 43 -12.68 -5.39 -1.97
N PRO A 44 -11.72 -5.61 -1.04
CA PRO A 44 -10.88 -6.80 -1.08
C PRO A 44 -11.70 -8.05 -0.82
N ARG A 45 -11.24 -9.16 -1.41
CA ARG A 45 -11.84 -10.50 -1.29
C ARG A 45 -11.07 -11.40 -0.33
N SER A 46 -9.97 -10.90 0.22
CA SER A 46 -9.06 -11.59 1.12
C SER A 46 -8.60 -10.70 2.29
N GLN A 47 -7.99 -11.29 3.32
CA GLN A 47 -7.48 -10.55 4.48
C GLN A 47 -6.12 -9.95 4.14
N VAL A 48 -6.08 -8.66 3.85
CA VAL A 48 -4.83 -7.94 3.50
C VAL A 48 -4.48 -6.79 4.43
N THR A 49 -5.14 -6.67 5.59
CA THR A 49 -4.89 -5.60 6.57
C THR A 49 -3.44 -5.51 7.03
N ASP A 50 -2.77 -6.66 7.21
CA ASP A 50 -1.33 -6.75 7.53
C ASP A 50 -0.40 -6.32 6.38
N HIS A 51 -0.83 -6.51 5.12
CA HIS A 51 -0.10 -6.05 3.93
C HIS A 51 -0.25 -4.54 3.76
N ASN A 52 -1.48 -4.06 3.93
CA ASN A 52 -1.84 -2.65 3.80
C ASN A 52 -1.13 -1.78 4.86
N ALA A 53 -0.85 -2.35 6.04
CA ALA A 53 -0.11 -1.68 7.12
C ALA A 53 1.41 -1.47 6.85
N VAL A 54 1.95 -1.92 5.71
CA VAL A 54 3.37 -1.68 5.39
C VAL A 54 3.70 -0.19 5.23
N ASP A 55 2.70 0.63 4.89
CA ASP A 55 2.85 2.07 4.79
C ASP A 55 3.12 2.75 6.14
N LEU A 56 2.75 2.10 7.26
CA LEU A 56 3.11 2.56 8.60
C LEU A 56 4.61 2.43 8.86
N ASP A 57 5.28 1.42 8.29
CA ASP A 57 6.75 1.34 8.33
C ASP A 57 7.37 2.48 7.51
N GLN A 58 6.78 2.81 6.36
CA GLN A 58 7.19 3.97 5.57
C GLN A 58 6.99 5.25 6.38
N GLU A 59 5.81 5.49 6.98
CA GLU A 59 5.55 6.67 7.81
C GLU A 59 6.50 6.80 9.00
N ALA A 60 6.73 5.71 9.73
CA ALA A 60 7.65 5.70 10.87
C ALA A 60 9.09 6.03 10.42
N MET A 61 9.54 5.46 9.30
CA MET A 61 10.84 5.79 8.70
C MET A 61 10.90 7.27 8.27
N GLU A 62 9.86 7.78 7.61
CA GLU A 62 9.78 9.19 7.19
C GLU A 62 9.84 10.15 8.37
N THR A 63 9.19 9.79 9.47
CA THR A 63 9.20 10.57 10.72
C THR A 63 10.61 10.66 11.30
N GLU A 64 11.32 9.54 11.40
CA GLU A 64 12.70 9.50 11.90
C GLU A 64 13.67 10.28 10.99
N LEU A 65 13.53 10.13 9.66
CA LEU A 65 14.31 10.90 8.69
C LEU A 65 14.07 12.42 8.80
N GLY A 66 12.85 12.82 9.18
CA GLY A 66 12.45 14.21 9.35
C GLY A 66 13.22 14.96 10.44
N TYR A 67 13.75 14.26 11.46
CA TYR A 67 14.55 14.89 12.50
C TYR A 67 15.96 15.31 12.03
N GLY A 68 16.50 14.69 10.97
CA GLY A 68 17.75 15.11 10.35
C GLY A 68 18.99 15.04 11.26
N THR A 69 19.17 13.93 11.98
CA THR A 69 20.36 13.66 12.81
C THR A 69 20.92 12.27 12.53
N ASP A 70 22.18 12.01 12.90
CA ASP A 70 22.76 10.66 12.75
C ASP A 70 21.98 9.60 13.53
N ALA A 71 21.51 9.94 14.74
CA ALA A 71 20.71 9.03 15.57
C ALA A 71 19.36 8.70 14.92
N SER A 72 18.68 9.71 14.37
CA SER A 72 17.39 9.50 13.72
C SER A 72 17.52 8.78 12.38
N PHE A 73 18.62 8.99 11.62
CA PHE A 73 18.94 8.19 10.45
C PHE A 73 19.23 6.72 10.80
N ALA A 74 19.91 6.47 11.93
CA ALA A 74 20.11 5.11 12.41
C ALA A 74 18.78 4.43 12.81
N ASN A 75 17.85 5.17 13.41
CA ASN A 75 16.51 4.66 13.72
C ASN A 75 15.71 4.38 12.44
N ALA A 76 15.70 5.32 11.48
CA ALA A 76 15.08 5.13 10.17
C ALA A 76 15.62 3.89 9.44
N ARG A 77 16.94 3.66 9.49
CA ARG A 77 17.55 2.44 8.94
C ARG A 77 17.04 1.19 9.64
N LYS A 78 16.90 1.18 10.96
CA LYS A 78 16.32 0.03 11.67
C LYS A 78 14.90 -0.27 11.20
N ILE A 79 14.06 0.75 11.01
CA ILE A 79 12.69 0.57 10.49
C ILE A 79 12.73 0.00 9.07
N TYR A 80 13.57 0.55 8.19
CA TYR A 80 13.76 0.06 6.83
C TYR A 80 14.16 -1.44 6.80
N GLU A 81 15.08 -1.84 7.67
CA GLU A 81 15.65 -3.20 7.69
C GLU A 81 14.77 -4.22 8.42
N GLN A 82 14.14 -3.80 9.52
CA GLN A 82 13.51 -4.70 10.50
C GLN A 82 11.98 -4.56 10.56
N GLY A 83 11.41 -3.57 9.87
CA GLY A 83 9.99 -3.23 9.89
C GLY A 83 9.46 -2.95 11.29
N GLY A 84 8.15 -2.80 11.40
CA GLY A 84 7.47 -2.54 12.66
C GLY A 84 6.03 -3.04 12.68
N HIS A 85 5.40 -3.01 11.51
CA HIS A 85 3.95 -3.06 11.37
C HIS A 85 3.44 -4.21 10.51
N SER A 86 4.31 -5.05 9.94
CA SER A 86 3.86 -5.99 8.90
C SER A 86 4.47 -7.37 9.07
N LYS A 87 3.62 -8.41 9.12
CA LYS A 87 4.01 -9.81 9.30
C LYS A 87 4.83 -10.03 10.57
N SER A 88 4.29 -9.54 11.70
CA SER A 88 4.92 -9.61 13.03
C SER A 88 4.96 -11.03 13.58
N VAL A 89 6.12 -11.41 14.12
CA VAL A 89 6.45 -12.79 14.50
C VAL A 89 7.25 -12.83 15.81
N ALA A 90 6.80 -13.62 16.78
CA ALA A 90 7.56 -13.93 17.98
C ALA A 90 8.52 -15.09 17.74
N LYS A 91 9.82 -14.88 17.94
CA LYS A 91 10.85 -15.93 17.92
C LYS A 91 11.13 -16.39 19.35
N VAL A 92 10.45 -17.46 19.77
CA VAL A 92 10.49 -17.95 21.15
C VAL A 92 11.42 -19.14 21.30
N LYS A 93 12.03 -19.28 22.48
CA LYS A 93 12.77 -20.47 22.88
C LYS A 93 11.91 -21.31 23.81
N LEU A 94 11.66 -22.56 23.42
CA LEU A 94 10.93 -23.52 24.23
C LEU A 94 11.83 -24.09 25.34
N SER A 95 11.27 -24.27 26.53
CA SER A 95 11.94 -24.88 27.68
C SER A 95 12.10 -26.39 27.49
N THR A 96 11.15 -27.02 26.81
CA THR A 96 11.21 -28.42 26.37
C THR A 96 11.09 -28.48 24.85
N PRO A 97 11.87 -29.34 24.16
CA PRO A 97 11.75 -29.49 22.72
C PRO A 97 10.34 -29.89 22.28
N LEU A 98 9.94 -29.54 21.05
CA LEU A 98 8.70 -30.04 20.45
C LEU A 98 8.66 -31.57 20.51
N PRO A 99 7.56 -32.19 20.98
CA PRO A 99 7.46 -33.64 21.12
C PRO A 99 7.27 -34.37 19.78
N MET A 100 6.86 -33.64 18.75
CA MET A 100 6.65 -34.13 17.39
C MET A 100 6.81 -32.98 16.40
N GLN A 101 6.84 -33.29 15.10
CA GLN A 101 6.79 -32.27 14.07
C GLN A 101 5.47 -31.49 14.16
N MET A 102 5.55 -30.17 14.08
CA MET A 102 4.40 -29.28 13.98
C MET A 102 4.45 -28.54 12.65
N THR A 103 3.33 -28.49 11.93
CA THR A 103 3.27 -27.88 10.60
C THR A 103 3.05 -26.37 10.68
N LYS A 104 3.46 -25.68 9.63
CA LYS A 104 3.11 -24.27 9.41
C LYS A 104 1.59 -24.04 9.58
N SER A 105 1.23 -22.86 10.06
CA SER A 105 -0.15 -22.43 10.33
C SER A 105 -0.86 -23.18 11.48
N THR A 106 -0.17 -24.07 12.21
CA THR A 106 -0.73 -24.66 13.44
C THR A 106 -1.10 -23.55 14.43
N PRO A 107 -2.34 -23.50 14.94
CA PRO A 107 -2.75 -22.47 15.90
C PRO A 107 -1.91 -22.51 17.18
N VAL A 108 -1.59 -21.33 17.68
CA VAL A 108 -0.86 -21.13 18.94
C VAL A 108 -1.62 -20.14 19.79
N THR A 109 -1.84 -20.47 21.05
CA THR A 109 -2.39 -19.53 22.03
C THR A 109 -1.46 -19.38 23.22
N GLY A 110 -1.46 -18.20 23.83
CA GLY A 110 -0.65 -17.86 24.99
C GLY A 110 -1.22 -16.62 25.66
N GLN A 111 -0.42 -15.94 26.48
CA GLN A 111 -0.85 -14.71 27.16
C GLN A 111 0.21 -13.62 27.02
N ASN A 112 -0.23 -12.36 27.01
CA ASN A 112 0.65 -11.20 27.15
C ASN A 112 1.08 -11.00 28.61
N ALA A 113 1.88 -9.97 28.89
CA ALA A 113 2.36 -9.65 30.24
C ALA A 113 1.23 -9.33 31.25
N ASN A 114 0.04 -8.97 30.76
CA ASN A 114 -1.13 -8.64 31.58
C ASN A 114 -2.09 -9.84 31.76
N GLY A 115 -1.73 -11.03 31.27
CA GLY A 115 -2.55 -12.24 31.35
C GLY A 115 -3.71 -12.28 30.32
N VAL A 116 -3.73 -11.37 29.35
CA VAL A 116 -4.72 -11.37 28.25
C VAL A 116 -4.29 -12.39 27.21
N ALA A 117 -5.26 -13.15 26.68
CA ALA A 117 -5.00 -14.15 25.65
C ALA A 117 -4.43 -13.50 24.38
N VAL A 118 -3.38 -14.12 23.84
CA VAL A 118 -2.75 -13.75 22.57
C VAL A 118 -2.80 -14.96 21.65
N TYR A 119 -3.16 -14.70 20.40
CA TYR A 119 -3.39 -15.70 19.38
C TYR A 119 -2.38 -15.55 18.25
N GLY A 120 -1.96 -16.68 17.69
CA GLY A 120 -1.08 -16.72 16.56
C GLY A 120 -1.09 -18.08 15.88
N LYS A 121 -0.14 -18.28 14.98
CA LYS A 121 0.07 -19.53 14.28
C LYS A 121 1.55 -19.77 14.05
N LEU A 122 1.97 -21.04 14.00
CA LEU A 122 3.36 -21.36 13.65
C LEU A 122 3.69 -20.77 12.27
N TYR A 123 4.78 -20.01 12.21
CA TYR A 123 5.20 -19.31 11.00
C TYR A 123 5.70 -20.29 9.91
N ASP A 124 6.32 -21.39 10.35
CA ASP A 124 6.86 -22.44 9.49
C ASP A 124 6.62 -23.84 10.09
N THR A 125 7.02 -24.88 9.38
CA THR A 125 7.05 -26.26 9.85
C THR A 125 8.30 -26.51 10.67
N TYR A 126 8.12 -27.00 11.90
CA TYR A 126 9.22 -27.29 12.82
C TYR A 126 9.32 -28.79 13.07
N PRO A 127 10.52 -29.40 12.96
CA PRO A 127 10.71 -30.82 13.19
C PRO A 127 10.55 -31.18 14.67
N ASN A 128 10.36 -32.48 14.93
CA ASN A 128 10.47 -33.06 16.27
C ASN A 128 11.83 -32.66 16.89
N GLY A 129 11.82 -32.26 18.17
CA GLY A 129 13.01 -31.83 18.88
C GLY A 129 13.42 -30.37 18.67
N ALA A 130 12.65 -29.57 17.91
CA ALA A 130 12.91 -28.14 17.78
C ALA A 130 12.75 -27.42 19.13
N THR A 131 13.70 -26.53 19.45
CA THR A 131 13.69 -25.73 20.70
C THR A 131 13.50 -24.23 20.43
N THR A 132 13.48 -23.82 19.17
CA THR A 132 13.17 -22.45 18.76
C THR A 132 12.12 -22.53 17.68
N ILE A 133 11.03 -21.80 17.88
CA ILE A 133 9.92 -21.71 16.95
C ILE A 133 9.58 -20.24 16.72
N GLU A 134 8.96 -19.96 15.59
CA GLU A 134 8.46 -18.63 15.26
C GLU A 134 6.94 -18.68 15.15
N ILE A 135 6.27 -17.71 15.77
CA ILE A 135 4.81 -17.64 15.86
C ILE A 135 4.38 -16.32 15.23
N GLN A 136 3.66 -16.38 14.12
CA GLN A 136 3.03 -15.20 13.53
C GLN A 136 1.83 -14.82 14.38
N TYR A 137 1.77 -13.56 14.82
CA TYR A 137 0.61 -13.04 15.53
C TYR A 137 -0.62 -13.06 14.62
N GLN A 138 -1.79 -13.28 15.22
CA GLN A 138 -3.04 -13.25 14.47
C GLN A 138 -3.29 -11.84 13.90
N THR A 139 -3.70 -11.82 12.64
CA THR A 139 -4.16 -10.62 11.95
C THR A 139 -5.69 -10.53 12.01
N SER A 140 -6.24 -9.36 12.33
CA SER A 140 -7.68 -9.10 12.28
C SER A 140 -8.12 -8.47 10.96
N ASP A 141 -9.41 -8.58 10.63
CA ASP A 141 -10.01 -7.97 9.44
C ASP A 141 -10.22 -6.45 9.58
N VAL A 142 -9.87 -5.86 10.74
CA VAL A 142 -10.03 -4.43 11.05
C VAL A 142 -8.68 -3.74 10.98
N GLN A 143 -8.50 -2.82 10.04
CA GLN A 143 -7.26 -2.12 9.74
C GLN A 143 -6.72 -1.33 10.93
N ASN A 144 -7.57 -0.79 11.80
CA ASN A 144 -7.12 -0.05 12.98
C ASN A 144 -6.58 -0.96 14.11
N SER A 145 -6.92 -2.25 14.09
CA SER A 145 -6.52 -3.24 15.11
C SER A 145 -5.96 -4.51 14.49
N TYR A 146 -5.36 -4.40 13.30
CA TYR A 146 -4.93 -5.53 12.48
C TYR A 146 -3.91 -6.41 13.20
N VAL A 147 -2.94 -5.83 13.93
CA VAL A 147 -2.00 -6.55 14.80
C VAL A 147 -1.70 -5.73 16.06
N GLY A 148 -1.63 -6.39 17.22
CA GLY A 148 -1.39 -5.72 18.50
C GLY A 148 0.08 -5.72 18.97
N CYS A 149 0.96 -6.47 18.30
CA CYS A 149 2.39 -6.53 18.63
C CYS A 149 3.19 -5.86 17.52
N GLN A 150 3.65 -4.63 17.75
CA GLN A 150 4.36 -3.81 16.74
C GLN A 150 5.70 -3.39 17.33
N VAL A 151 6.76 -4.09 16.96
CA VAL A 151 8.08 -3.99 17.60
C VAL A 151 9.15 -3.73 16.53
N GLY A 152 9.96 -4.73 16.18
CA GLY A 152 11.00 -4.61 15.16
C GLY A 152 11.91 -3.39 15.36
N GLY A 153 12.08 -2.61 14.30
CA GLY A 153 12.92 -1.43 14.25
C GLY A 153 12.29 -0.14 14.77
N LEU A 154 11.05 -0.16 15.25
CA LEU A 154 10.34 1.03 15.73
C LEU A 154 11.00 1.64 16.96
N SER A 155 11.15 2.97 16.98
CA SER A 155 11.55 3.73 18.17
C SER A 155 10.49 3.66 19.27
N ASN A 156 9.21 3.69 18.88
CA ASN A 156 8.05 3.56 19.76
C ASN A 156 7.40 2.20 19.54
N GLN A 157 7.73 1.24 20.38
CA GLN A 157 7.24 -0.14 20.28
C GLN A 157 5.91 -0.31 21.02
N ASN A 158 4.97 -1.05 20.42
CA ASN A 158 3.73 -1.51 21.04
C ASN A 158 3.86 -2.98 21.44
N LEU A 159 3.81 -3.25 22.75
CA LEU A 159 3.92 -4.60 23.31
C LEU A 159 2.58 -5.20 23.75
N ASP A 160 1.48 -4.47 23.63
CA ASP A 160 0.21 -4.85 24.27
C ASP A 160 -0.36 -6.15 23.71
N GLY A 161 -0.19 -6.40 22.40
CA GLY A 161 -0.56 -7.66 21.76
C GLY A 161 0.55 -8.69 21.66
N CYS A 162 1.73 -8.46 22.26
CA CYS A 162 2.83 -9.42 22.22
C CYS A 162 2.66 -10.51 23.29
N PHE A 163 3.21 -11.71 23.04
CA PHE A 163 3.34 -12.73 24.08
C PHE A 163 4.20 -12.21 25.26
N GLY A 164 3.89 -12.61 26.50
CA GLY A 164 4.69 -12.25 27.68
C GLY A 164 6.11 -12.85 27.60
N GLY A 165 7.12 -12.21 28.19
CA GLY A 165 8.53 -12.66 28.05
C GLY A 165 8.80 -14.10 28.53
N THR A 166 7.93 -14.63 29.39
CA THR A 166 7.86 -16.04 29.74
C THR A 166 6.39 -16.46 29.85
N GLY A 167 6.13 -17.75 29.74
CA GLY A 167 4.79 -18.30 29.95
C GLY A 167 4.67 -19.71 29.40
N THR A 168 3.42 -20.10 29.13
CA THR A 168 3.06 -21.36 28.46
C THR A 168 2.34 -21.04 27.17
N LEU A 169 2.70 -21.75 26.10
CA LEU A 169 1.99 -21.75 24.83
C LEU A 169 1.19 -23.04 24.73
N ASP A 170 -0.06 -22.96 24.28
CA ASP A 170 -0.79 -24.10 23.76
C ASP A 170 -0.55 -24.18 22.25
N ILE A 171 0.13 -25.24 21.82
CA ILE A 171 0.41 -25.57 20.43
C ILE A 171 -0.29 -26.88 20.09
N ASN A 172 -1.46 -26.78 19.46
CA ASN A 172 -2.29 -27.93 19.08
C ASN A 172 -2.61 -28.88 20.27
N GLY A 173 -2.98 -28.32 21.42
CA GLY A 173 -3.28 -29.05 22.65
C GLY A 173 -2.06 -29.42 23.49
N ASN A 174 -0.85 -29.01 23.08
CA ASN A 174 0.39 -29.25 23.84
C ASN A 174 0.80 -27.97 24.57
N GLU A 175 0.83 -28.04 25.89
CA GLU A 175 1.31 -26.95 26.74
C GLU A 175 2.84 -26.98 26.83
N LEU A 176 3.49 -25.94 26.30
CA LEU A 176 4.94 -25.81 26.26
C LEU A 176 5.36 -24.48 26.86
N SER A 177 6.20 -24.54 27.91
CA SER A 177 6.78 -23.32 28.47
C SER A 177 7.82 -22.71 27.52
N TYR A 178 7.90 -21.39 27.51
CA TYR A 178 8.83 -20.64 26.66
C TYR A 178 9.45 -19.46 27.40
N ILE A 179 10.53 -18.95 26.81
CA ILE A 179 11.19 -17.71 27.18
C ILE A 179 11.63 -16.95 25.92
N TYR A 180 11.44 -15.64 25.94
CA TYR A 180 12.00 -14.72 24.95
C TYR A 180 11.97 -13.27 25.49
N ASP A 181 12.66 -12.35 24.83
CA ASP A 181 12.56 -10.90 25.07
C ASP A 181 11.58 -10.26 24.07
N PRO A 182 10.39 -9.81 24.53
CA PRO A 182 9.39 -9.21 23.66
C PRO A 182 9.88 -7.97 22.89
N LYS A 183 10.92 -7.26 23.37
CA LYS A 183 11.42 -6.05 22.73
C LYS A 183 12.39 -6.30 21.58
N THR A 184 13.07 -7.44 21.60
CA THR A 184 14.17 -7.74 20.66
C THR A 184 13.95 -9.01 19.85
N GLN A 185 13.03 -9.88 20.27
CA GLN A 185 12.74 -11.15 19.63
C GLN A 185 11.35 -11.21 18.99
N ASN A 186 10.62 -10.09 18.97
CA ASN A 186 9.52 -9.86 18.03
C ASN A 186 10.07 -9.20 16.76
N VAL A 187 10.00 -9.92 15.65
CA VAL A 187 10.58 -9.53 14.36
C VAL A 187 9.48 -9.40 13.30
N ASN A 188 9.70 -8.58 12.28
CA ASN A 188 8.78 -8.47 11.14
C ASN A 188 9.39 -9.17 9.93
N LYS A 189 8.60 -10.05 9.30
CA LYS A 189 9.05 -10.83 8.14
C LYS A 189 8.78 -10.14 6.81
N ARG A 190 8.00 -9.06 6.81
CA ARG A 190 7.79 -8.16 5.69
C ARG A 190 8.39 -6.82 6.07
N THR A 191 9.40 -6.37 5.33
CA THR A 191 10.09 -5.10 5.57
C THR A 191 10.32 -4.40 4.25
N LEU A 192 10.47 -3.07 4.30
CA LEU A 192 10.72 -2.22 3.14
C LEU A 192 11.98 -2.65 2.37
N LYS A 193 13.02 -3.07 3.10
CA LYS A 193 14.25 -3.63 2.53
C LYS A 193 14.00 -4.96 1.82
N ASN A 194 13.22 -5.84 2.45
CA ASN A 194 13.04 -7.20 1.97
C ASN A 194 12.49 -7.23 0.53
N PHE A 195 11.55 -6.34 0.21
CA PHE A 195 10.97 -6.21 -1.13
C PHE A 195 11.99 -6.11 -2.26
N SER A 196 13.15 -5.48 -2.04
CA SER A 196 14.23 -5.45 -3.02
C SER A 196 15.22 -6.61 -2.85
N THR A 197 15.50 -7.07 -1.64
CA THR A 197 16.56 -8.08 -1.42
C THR A 197 16.15 -9.51 -1.78
N VAL A 198 14.85 -9.83 -1.82
CA VAL A 198 14.36 -11.16 -2.26
C VAL A 198 13.88 -11.18 -3.72
N ALA A 199 14.06 -10.06 -4.42
CA ALA A 199 13.58 -9.84 -5.77
C ALA A 199 14.11 -10.88 -6.78
N GLU A 200 15.36 -11.32 -6.64
CA GLU A 200 15.95 -12.35 -7.51
C GLU A 200 15.16 -13.66 -7.50
N GLU A 201 14.90 -14.18 -6.30
CA GLU A 201 14.18 -15.43 -6.09
C GLU A 201 12.73 -15.30 -6.58
N LYS A 202 12.08 -14.18 -6.25
CA LYS A 202 10.66 -13.97 -6.49
C LYS A 202 10.27 -13.51 -7.90
N MET A 203 11.19 -12.89 -8.65
CA MET A 203 10.85 -12.24 -9.93
C MET A 203 11.81 -12.57 -11.08
N TYR A 204 12.89 -13.32 -10.84
CA TYR A 204 13.84 -13.72 -11.89
C TYR A 204 14.14 -15.21 -11.96
N ARG A 205 14.18 -15.90 -10.80
CA ARG A 205 14.49 -17.34 -10.73
C ARG A 205 13.30 -18.22 -10.32
N CYS A 206 12.08 -17.67 -10.34
CA CYS A 206 10.85 -18.43 -10.08
C CYS A 206 10.44 -19.30 -11.29
N GLU A 207 9.37 -20.10 -11.15
CA GLU A 207 8.91 -21.04 -12.18
C GLU A 207 8.46 -20.32 -13.47
N ASN A 208 7.72 -19.22 -13.37
CA ASN A 208 7.20 -18.43 -14.50
C ASN A 208 8.03 -17.17 -14.78
N CYS A 209 9.28 -17.14 -14.29
CA CYS A 209 10.20 -16.02 -14.38
C CYS A 209 11.15 -16.11 -15.60
N PRO A 210 11.82 -15.00 -15.99
CA PRO A 210 11.80 -13.68 -15.36
C PRO A 210 10.58 -12.84 -15.72
N TYR A 211 10.01 -12.13 -14.74
CA TYR A 211 8.97 -11.14 -15.02
C TYR A 211 9.54 -10.01 -15.88
N GLU A 212 8.84 -9.67 -16.96
CA GLU A 212 9.34 -8.80 -18.02
C GLU A 212 9.75 -7.42 -17.51
N THR A 213 8.95 -6.82 -16.63
CA THR A 213 9.25 -5.50 -16.05
C THR A 213 10.46 -5.57 -15.12
N PHE A 214 10.56 -6.59 -14.25
CA PHE A 214 11.73 -6.78 -13.38
C PHE A 214 13.02 -7.03 -14.19
N ARG A 215 12.94 -7.81 -15.29
CA ARG A 215 14.08 -8.06 -16.18
C ARG A 215 14.69 -6.76 -16.70
N LYS A 216 13.87 -5.81 -17.16
CA LYS A 216 14.34 -4.48 -17.63
C LYS A 216 15.15 -3.76 -16.56
N PHE A 217 14.69 -3.76 -15.32
CA PHE A 217 15.38 -3.11 -14.19
C PHE A 217 16.69 -3.81 -13.84
N ARG A 218 16.68 -5.15 -13.76
CA ARG A 218 17.89 -5.94 -13.52
C ARG A 218 18.93 -5.69 -14.62
N GLU A 219 18.54 -5.67 -15.88
CA GLU A 219 19.45 -5.48 -17.00
C GLU A 219 20.03 -4.06 -17.06
N TYR A 220 19.21 -3.05 -16.76
CA TYR A 220 19.66 -1.66 -16.71
C TYR A 220 20.65 -1.41 -15.56
N TYR A 221 20.30 -1.84 -14.34
CA TYR A 221 21.11 -1.59 -13.15
C TYR A 221 22.26 -2.58 -12.96
N GLY A 222 22.13 -3.80 -13.47
CA GLY A 222 23.08 -4.89 -13.27
C GLY A 222 22.93 -5.65 -11.95
N PHE A 223 21.95 -5.30 -11.12
CA PHE A 223 21.73 -5.90 -9.79
C PHE A 223 20.26 -6.24 -9.58
N PHE A 224 20.00 -7.37 -8.90
CA PHE A 224 18.64 -7.79 -8.53
C PHE A 224 18.05 -6.93 -7.39
N ASP A 225 18.91 -6.50 -6.48
CA ASP A 225 18.59 -5.68 -5.30
C ASP A 225 18.83 -4.18 -5.55
N TYR A 226 18.61 -3.71 -6.80
CA TYR A 226 18.95 -2.34 -7.21
C TYR A 226 18.33 -1.26 -6.32
N ALA A 227 17.09 -1.46 -5.85
CA ALA A 227 16.41 -0.48 -5.00
C ALA A 227 17.03 -0.43 -3.59
N ASP A 228 17.38 -1.59 -2.99
CA ASP A 228 18.10 -1.62 -1.72
C ASP A 228 19.48 -0.97 -1.82
N LYS A 229 20.19 -1.18 -2.93
CA LYS A 229 21.48 -0.52 -3.18
C LYS A 229 21.34 1.00 -3.27
N TRP A 230 20.28 1.51 -3.90
CA TRP A 230 19.99 2.95 -3.93
C TRP A 230 19.74 3.49 -2.52
N VAL A 231 18.83 2.86 -1.78
CA VAL A 231 18.42 3.30 -0.43
C VAL A 231 19.59 3.20 0.56
N THR A 232 20.36 2.12 0.51
CA THR A 232 21.55 1.91 1.36
C THR A 232 22.63 2.96 1.06
N ALA A 233 22.91 3.23 -0.22
CA ALA A 233 23.86 4.28 -0.60
C ALA A 233 23.43 5.66 -0.09
N ALA A 234 22.13 5.97 -0.12
CA ALA A 234 21.59 7.20 0.42
C ALA A 234 21.71 7.27 1.95
N PHE A 235 21.42 6.20 2.69
CA PHE A 235 21.68 6.15 4.14
C PHE A 235 23.16 6.34 4.47
N ASP A 236 24.06 5.68 3.73
CA ASP A 236 25.50 5.72 3.97
C ASP A 236 26.15 7.04 3.48
N GLY A 237 25.43 7.85 2.69
CA GLY A 237 26.02 9.03 2.05
C GLY A 237 27.13 8.66 1.07
N THR A 238 26.92 7.61 0.27
CA THR A 238 27.90 7.08 -0.68
C THR A 238 27.36 7.14 -2.12
N GLY A 239 28.17 6.73 -3.09
CA GLY A 239 27.73 6.52 -4.47
C GLY A 239 27.32 5.08 -4.72
N THR A 240 26.40 4.89 -5.66
CA THR A 240 26.07 3.56 -6.18
C THR A 240 27.16 3.07 -7.15
N SER A 241 27.14 1.79 -7.50
CA SER A 241 28.05 1.19 -8.50
C SER A 241 27.28 0.30 -9.48
N PHE A 242 26.20 0.85 -10.04
CA PHE A 242 25.36 0.23 -11.05
C PHE A 242 26.04 0.18 -12.42
N ALA A 243 25.55 -0.73 -13.27
CA ALA A 243 25.91 -0.78 -14.69
C ALA A 243 25.49 0.51 -15.41
N ARG A 244 24.28 1.02 -15.13
CA ARG A 244 23.76 2.31 -15.60
C ARG A 244 22.97 3.01 -14.49
N GLY A 245 22.78 4.33 -14.60
CA GLY A 245 21.93 5.09 -13.67
C GLY A 245 22.53 5.34 -12.29
N ASN A 246 23.85 5.56 -12.19
CA ASN A 246 24.52 5.78 -10.90
C ASN A 246 24.09 7.08 -10.21
N ALA A 247 24.01 7.06 -8.88
CA ALA A 247 23.82 8.22 -8.02
C ALA A 247 25.01 8.40 -7.07
N ASN A 248 25.20 9.62 -6.58
CA ASN A 248 26.25 10.01 -5.65
C ASN A 248 25.71 10.92 -4.54
N PHE A 249 25.62 10.39 -3.33
CA PHE A 249 25.10 11.09 -2.15
C PHE A 249 26.19 11.65 -1.22
N VAL A 250 27.48 11.57 -1.60
CA VAL A 250 28.61 11.98 -0.74
C VAL A 250 28.54 13.46 -0.33
N ARG A 251 28.00 14.31 -1.20
CA ARG A 251 27.87 15.75 -0.93
C ARG A 251 26.53 16.14 -0.31
N TYR A 252 25.61 15.19 -0.12
CA TYR A 252 24.28 15.50 0.38
C TYR A 252 24.23 15.39 1.90
N GLY A 253 23.67 16.42 2.53
CA GLY A 253 23.26 16.42 3.92
C GLY A 253 22.02 15.55 4.13
N PHE A 254 21.40 15.69 5.31
CA PHE A 254 20.23 14.90 5.65
C PHE A 254 19.02 15.20 4.74
N LYS A 255 18.85 16.43 4.22
CA LYS A 255 17.64 16.76 3.44
C LYS A 255 17.63 16.00 2.11
N GLY A 256 18.73 16.05 1.36
CA GLY A 256 18.87 15.32 0.10
C GLY A 256 18.80 13.80 0.30
N ARG A 257 19.53 13.28 1.29
CA ARG A 257 19.54 11.83 1.58
C ARG A 257 18.17 11.33 2.05
N THR A 258 17.44 12.11 2.86
CA THR A 258 16.06 11.81 3.26
C THR A 258 15.18 11.61 2.04
N GLU A 259 15.18 12.53 1.07
CA GLU A 259 14.30 12.38 -0.09
C GLU A 259 14.67 11.19 -0.99
N ALA A 260 15.96 10.88 -1.12
CA ALA A 260 16.42 9.71 -1.85
C ALA A 260 15.97 8.39 -1.20
N ILE A 261 15.99 8.32 0.14
CA ILE A 261 15.53 7.14 0.90
C ILE A 261 14.01 7.00 0.78
N LYS A 262 13.25 8.06 1.09
CA LYS A 262 11.78 8.02 1.12
C LYS A 262 11.21 7.56 -0.21
N LYS A 263 11.68 8.17 -1.30
CA LYS A 263 11.20 7.90 -2.66
C LYS A 263 11.80 6.63 -3.24
N GLY A 264 13.05 6.29 -2.91
CA GLY A 264 13.66 5.04 -3.34
C GLY A 264 12.87 3.84 -2.80
N THR A 265 12.51 3.89 -1.52
CA THR A 265 11.67 2.84 -0.91
C THR A 265 10.29 2.76 -1.55
N ALA A 266 9.57 3.88 -1.68
CA ALA A 266 8.20 3.86 -2.19
C ALA A 266 8.12 3.61 -3.72
N TYR A 267 9.00 4.20 -4.51
CA TYR A 267 8.85 4.30 -5.97
C TYR A 267 9.81 3.41 -6.76
N MET A 268 10.87 2.87 -6.13
CA MET A 268 11.73 1.86 -6.74
C MET A 268 11.49 0.47 -6.16
N SER A 269 11.38 0.35 -4.83
CA SER A 269 11.19 -0.93 -4.13
C SER A 269 9.72 -1.35 -4.15
N ILE A 270 8.83 -0.61 -3.47
CA ILE A 270 7.40 -0.96 -3.35
C ILE A 270 6.72 -0.95 -4.73
N TRP A 271 7.03 0.01 -5.59
CA TRP A 271 6.48 0.04 -6.96
C TRP A 271 6.71 -1.26 -7.73
N MET A 272 7.92 -1.84 -7.66
CA MET A 272 8.23 -3.12 -8.29
C MET A 272 7.55 -4.29 -7.55
N TYR A 273 7.40 -4.17 -6.23
CA TYR A 273 6.76 -5.21 -5.43
C TYR A 273 5.24 -5.27 -5.63
N VAL A 274 4.56 -4.17 -5.94
CA VAL A 274 3.18 -4.18 -6.42
C VAL A 274 3.06 -5.03 -7.70
N ILE A 275 3.98 -4.83 -8.65
CA ILE A 275 4.03 -5.62 -9.89
C ILE A 275 4.27 -7.10 -9.60
N ARG A 276 5.18 -7.41 -8.67
CA ARG A 276 5.43 -8.78 -8.20
C ARG A 276 4.15 -9.46 -7.77
N GLU A 277 3.34 -8.82 -6.93
CA GLU A 277 2.13 -9.45 -6.39
C GLU A 277 1.07 -9.66 -7.48
N LEU A 278 0.97 -8.73 -8.45
CA LEU A 278 0.06 -8.90 -9.58
C LEU A 278 0.51 -10.00 -10.57
N GLU A 279 1.82 -10.21 -10.75
CA GLU A 279 2.34 -11.35 -11.52
C GLU A 279 2.14 -12.67 -10.78
N ASP A 280 2.42 -12.71 -9.47
CA ASP A 280 2.23 -13.89 -8.60
C ASP A 280 0.75 -14.35 -8.61
N ALA A 281 -0.19 -13.40 -8.62
CA ALA A 281 -1.61 -13.67 -8.79
C ALA A 281 -1.95 -14.36 -10.13
N LEU A 282 -1.16 -14.13 -11.18
CA LEU A 282 -1.41 -14.67 -12.52
C LEU A 282 -0.63 -15.96 -12.81
N ASP A 283 0.50 -16.19 -12.14
CA ASP A 283 1.41 -17.31 -12.38
C ASP A 283 0.73 -18.67 -12.20
N ASP A 284 -0.03 -18.82 -11.11
CA ASP A 284 -0.71 -20.07 -10.75
C ASP A 284 -2.22 -19.99 -10.94
N CYS A 285 -2.70 -18.97 -11.66
CA CYS A 285 -4.11 -18.80 -11.95
C CYS A 285 -4.62 -19.92 -12.86
N LYS A 286 -5.73 -20.54 -12.47
CA LYS A 286 -6.35 -21.66 -13.19
C LYS A 286 -7.57 -21.17 -13.96
N ASN A 287 -7.61 -21.47 -15.27
CA ASN A 287 -8.72 -21.11 -16.15
C ASN A 287 -9.96 -22.02 -16.03
N ASP A 288 -9.84 -23.17 -15.34
CA ASP A 288 -10.87 -24.20 -15.26
C ASP A 288 -11.04 -24.75 -13.82
N CYS A 289 -11.13 -23.88 -12.80
CA CYS A 289 -11.45 -24.30 -11.43
C CYS A 289 -12.94 -24.22 -11.09
N ASP A 290 -13.36 -25.03 -10.11
CA ASP A 290 -14.70 -24.92 -9.50
C ASP A 290 -14.85 -23.52 -8.91
N PRO A 291 -15.96 -22.79 -9.18
CA PRO A 291 -16.18 -21.44 -8.69
C PRO A 291 -16.04 -21.26 -7.17
N THR A 292 -16.22 -22.33 -6.40
CA THR A 292 -16.07 -22.34 -4.94
C THR A 292 -14.60 -22.48 -4.57
N GLY A 293 -13.98 -21.39 -4.12
CA GLY A 293 -12.56 -21.36 -3.78
C GLY A 293 -11.63 -21.33 -5.00
N CYS A 294 -12.18 -21.02 -6.18
CA CYS A 294 -11.42 -20.84 -7.42
C CYS A 294 -10.44 -19.68 -7.26
N ASN A 295 -9.16 -19.97 -7.36
CA ASN A 295 -8.11 -18.94 -7.36
C ASN A 295 -8.10 -18.05 -6.10
N ASP A 296 -8.56 -18.52 -4.93
CA ASP A 296 -8.61 -17.70 -3.70
C ASP A 296 -7.22 -17.15 -3.31
N ASP A 297 -6.18 -17.98 -3.41
CA ASP A 297 -4.79 -17.57 -3.13
C ASP A 297 -4.30 -16.52 -4.15
N GLN A 298 -4.68 -16.66 -5.42
CA GLN A 298 -4.33 -15.71 -6.48
C GLN A 298 -5.08 -14.38 -6.33
N VAL A 299 -6.36 -14.44 -5.96
CA VAL A 299 -7.14 -13.25 -5.61
C VAL A 299 -6.55 -12.56 -4.38
N GLN A 300 -6.04 -13.34 -3.41
CA GLN A 300 -5.31 -12.78 -2.28
C GLN A 300 -4.04 -12.06 -2.73
N ALA A 301 -3.18 -12.67 -3.55
CA ALA A 301 -2.00 -12.00 -4.09
C ALA A 301 -2.36 -10.71 -4.86
N TRP A 302 -3.47 -10.71 -5.61
CA TRP A 302 -3.97 -9.51 -6.27
C TRP A 302 -4.37 -8.40 -5.28
N ASP A 303 -5.12 -8.74 -4.23
CA ASP A 303 -5.49 -7.82 -3.14
C ASP A 303 -4.25 -7.31 -2.38
N GLU A 304 -3.21 -8.14 -2.22
CA GLU A 304 -1.92 -7.74 -1.63
C GLU A 304 -1.26 -6.66 -2.51
N GLY A 305 -1.32 -6.79 -3.83
CA GLY A 305 -0.89 -5.76 -4.78
C GLY A 305 -1.63 -4.44 -4.60
N VAL A 306 -2.96 -4.48 -4.38
CA VAL A 306 -3.76 -3.27 -4.08
C VAL A 306 -3.32 -2.64 -2.76
N ALA A 307 -3.15 -3.46 -1.72
CA ALA A 307 -2.72 -3.01 -0.41
C ALA A 307 -1.34 -2.32 -0.44
N PHE A 308 -0.38 -2.85 -1.20
CA PHE A 308 0.94 -2.24 -1.36
C PHE A 308 0.95 -1.01 -2.28
N TYR A 309 -0.02 -0.88 -3.19
CA TYR A 309 -0.18 0.34 -3.97
C TYR A 309 -0.70 1.50 -3.11
N THR A 310 -1.63 1.20 -2.20
CA THR A 310 -2.43 2.19 -1.49
C THR A 310 -1.88 2.51 -0.10
N GLY A 311 -1.77 1.51 0.78
CA GLY A 311 -1.43 1.72 2.18
C GLY A 311 -2.65 2.01 3.07
N SER A 312 -2.55 1.62 4.33
CA SER A 312 -3.60 1.76 5.34
C SER A 312 -3.97 3.21 5.68
N LEU A 313 -3.04 4.14 5.54
CA LEU A 313 -3.20 5.56 5.86
C LEU A 313 -4.11 6.31 4.87
N GLU A 314 -4.42 5.72 3.72
CA GLU A 314 -5.41 6.25 2.78
C GLU A 314 -6.85 6.04 3.26
N GLY A 315 -7.05 5.08 4.18
CA GLY A 315 -8.35 4.73 4.73
C GLY A 315 -9.31 4.10 3.71
N ASN A 316 -10.57 4.01 4.12
CA ASN A 316 -11.61 3.31 3.35
C ASN A 316 -12.04 4.04 2.08
N ASP A 317 -11.81 5.35 2.00
CA ASP A 317 -12.28 6.25 0.94
C ASP A 317 -11.16 6.93 0.16
N GLY A 318 -9.89 6.64 0.49
CA GLY A 318 -8.75 7.21 -0.22
C GLY A 318 -8.58 8.71 0.01
N GLY A 319 -9.19 9.26 1.07
CA GLY A 319 -9.05 10.66 1.47
C GLY A 319 -7.98 10.90 2.53
N GLY A 320 -7.23 9.85 2.90
CA GLY A 320 -6.24 9.89 3.96
C GLY A 320 -4.89 10.53 3.58
N SER A 321 -3.90 10.36 4.45
CA SER A 321 -2.56 10.93 4.30
C SER A 321 -1.52 9.86 3.99
N GLY A 322 -1.78 9.08 2.94
CA GLY A 322 -0.94 7.94 2.57
C GLY A 322 0.50 8.30 2.21
N LYS A 323 1.36 7.27 2.21
CA LYS A 323 2.81 7.40 1.94
C LYS A 323 3.24 6.70 0.65
N LEU A 324 2.35 5.95 0.02
CA LEU A 324 2.67 5.06 -1.09
C LEU A 324 2.23 5.67 -2.44
N LEU A 325 1.92 4.82 -3.41
CA LEU A 325 1.76 5.21 -4.81
C LEU A 325 0.43 5.92 -5.06
N TYR A 326 -0.62 5.56 -4.32
CA TYR A 326 -1.91 6.26 -4.37
C TYR A 326 -1.76 7.75 -4.03
N ALA A 327 -1.21 8.07 -2.84
CA ALA A 327 -0.88 9.43 -2.43
C ALA A 327 0.05 10.15 -3.40
N LEU A 328 1.02 9.45 -4.00
CA LEU A 328 1.87 10.04 -5.05
C LEU A 328 1.02 10.48 -6.25
N ALA A 329 0.15 9.62 -6.76
CA ALA A 329 -0.67 9.91 -7.94
C ALA A 329 -1.58 11.12 -7.70
N ASP A 330 -2.24 11.19 -6.54
CA ASP A 330 -3.08 12.34 -6.15
C ASP A 330 -2.25 13.62 -6.01
N LYS A 331 -1.08 13.55 -5.38
CA LYS A 331 -0.18 14.71 -5.29
C LYS A 331 0.30 15.21 -6.65
N ARG A 332 0.61 14.29 -7.58
CA ARG A 332 1.09 14.68 -8.92
C ARG A 332 -0.05 15.21 -9.78
N CYS A 333 -1.27 14.69 -9.66
CA CYS A 333 -2.38 15.14 -10.49
C CYS A 333 -2.67 16.64 -10.31
N GLN A 334 -2.58 17.15 -9.08
CA GLN A 334 -2.77 18.56 -8.78
C GLN A 334 -1.74 19.43 -9.52
N ASN A 335 -0.48 18.96 -9.57
CA ASN A 335 0.62 19.67 -10.22
C ASN A 335 0.58 19.59 -11.75
N PHE A 336 -0.13 18.61 -12.31
CA PHE A 336 -0.17 18.35 -13.75
C PHE A 336 -1.54 18.62 -14.40
N LYS A 337 -2.52 19.05 -13.58
CA LYS A 337 -3.91 19.22 -13.98
C LYS A 337 -4.49 17.95 -14.60
N THR A 338 -4.32 16.83 -13.89
CA THR A 338 -4.75 15.49 -14.31
C THR A 338 -5.61 14.80 -13.25
N CYS A 339 -6.24 15.56 -12.36
CA CYS A 339 -7.23 15.03 -11.43
C CYS A 339 -8.60 14.85 -12.12
N GLY A 340 -9.46 14.05 -11.50
CA GLY A 340 -10.82 13.74 -11.95
C GLY A 340 -10.88 12.79 -13.16
N ASP A 341 -12.10 12.33 -13.47
CA ASP A 341 -12.35 11.31 -14.51
C ASP A 341 -11.81 11.68 -15.91
N LEU A 342 -11.75 12.98 -16.21
CA LEU A 342 -11.35 13.49 -17.52
C LEU A 342 -9.89 13.94 -17.60
N ALA A 343 -9.11 13.78 -16.52
CA ALA A 343 -7.73 14.27 -16.41
C ALA A 343 -7.59 15.77 -16.76
N LYS A 344 -8.43 16.61 -16.13
CA LYS A 344 -8.51 18.05 -16.41
C LYS A 344 -8.64 18.93 -15.18
N GLU A 345 -8.87 18.33 -14.03
CA GLU A 345 -9.04 19.05 -12.77
C GLU A 345 -7.72 19.13 -12.01
N THR A 346 -7.65 20.02 -11.03
CA THR A 346 -6.50 20.21 -10.13
C THR A 346 -6.77 19.73 -8.72
N GLU A 347 -7.97 19.21 -8.44
CA GLU A 347 -8.40 18.75 -7.13
C GLU A 347 -9.14 17.41 -7.24
N GLY A 348 -9.26 16.70 -6.12
CA GLY A 348 -9.85 15.38 -6.03
C GLY A 348 -8.88 14.26 -6.43
N THR A 349 -9.42 13.05 -6.56
CA THR A 349 -8.65 11.85 -6.91
C THR A 349 -8.03 11.98 -8.31
N SER A 350 -6.79 11.51 -8.45
CA SER A 350 -6.09 11.48 -9.72
C SER A 350 -6.80 10.60 -10.75
N HIS A 351 -6.76 11.00 -12.02
CA HIS A 351 -7.22 10.14 -13.11
C HIS A 351 -6.51 8.79 -13.10
N VAL A 352 -5.23 8.78 -12.72
CA VAL A 352 -4.41 7.57 -12.58
C VAL A 352 -5.01 6.61 -11.54
N ASN A 353 -5.34 7.09 -10.33
CA ASN A 353 -5.97 6.26 -9.30
C ASN A 353 -7.34 5.74 -9.76
N ILE A 354 -8.16 6.60 -10.38
CA ILE A 354 -9.48 6.21 -10.91
C ILE A 354 -9.37 5.06 -11.91
N GLU A 355 -8.43 5.15 -12.86
CA GLU A 355 -8.22 4.08 -13.84
C GLU A 355 -7.63 2.83 -13.19
N ILE A 356 -6.59 2.95 -12.36
CA ILE A 356 -5.95 1.80 -11.68
C ILE A 356 -6.96 1.03 -10.83
N PHE A 357 -7.82 1.71 -10.07
CA PHE A 357 -8.79 1.06 -9.19
C PHE A 357 -9.91 0.37 -9.97
N ARG A 358 -10.31 0.91 -11.12
CA ARG A 358 -11.19 0.22 -12.06
C ARG A 358 -10.54 -1.09 -12.54
N GLU A 359 -9.28 -1.04 -12.90
CA GLU A 359 -8.52 -2.19 -13.39
C GLU A 359 -8.26 -3.23 -12.28
N PHE A 360 -8.00 -2.80 -11.04
CA PHE A 360 -7.92 -3.69 -9.87
C PHE A 360 -9.23 -4.44 -9.63
N ALA A 361 -10.36 -3.73 -9.60
CA ALA A 361 -11.67 -4.34 -9.37
C ALA A 361 -12.08 -5.33 -10.49
N LEU A 362 -11.69 -5.05 -11.74
CA LEU A 362 -11.93 -5.94 -12.87
C LEU A 362 -11.01 -7.17 -12.83
N GLY A 363 -9.72 -6.99 -12.57
CA GLY A 363 -8.76 -8.10 -12.48
C GLY A 363 -9.11 -9.10 -11.38
N ALA A 364 -9.39 -8.62 -10.16
CA ALA A 364 -9.80 -9.49 -9.05
C ALA A 364 -11.08 -10.28 -9.38
N ARG A 365 -12.06 -9.64 -10.03
CA ARG A 365 -13.29 -10.29 -10.47
C ARG A 365 -13.01 -11.39 -11.50
N LEU A 366 -12.12 -11.15 -12.46
CA LEU A 366 -11.78 -12.11 -13.50
C LEU A 366 -10.98 -13.29 -12.94
N LEU A 367 -10.07 -13.06 -11.99
CA LEU A 367 -9.38 -14.13 -11.26
C LEU A 367 -10.36 -15.05 -10.55
N SER A 368 -11.33 -14.49 -9.80
CA SER A 368 -12.40 -15.28 -9.16
C SER A 368 -13.31 -16.02 -10.15
N GLN A 369 -13.27 -15.66 -11.44
CA GLN A 369 -14.05 -16.28 -12.52
C GLN A 369 -13.22 -17.25 -13.37
N ALA A 370 -11.99 -17.57 -12.96
CA ALA A 370 -11.08 -18.42 -13.74
C ALA A 370 -10.76 -17.83 -15.14
N LYS A 371 -10.67 -16.50 -15.26
CA LYS A 371 -10.38 -15.80 -16.53
C LYS A 371 -9.00 -15.16 -16.48
N CYS A 372 -7.97 -16.00 -16.34
CA CYS A 372 -6.60 -15.57 -16.07
C CYS A 372 -6.02 -14.72 -17.22
N ASP A 373 -6.27 -15.11 -18.46
CA ASP A 373 -5.80 -14.37 -19.64
C ASP A 373 -6.44 -12.98 -19.73
N GLU A 374 -7.74 -12.87 -19.40
CA GLU A 374 -8.43 -11.60 -19.34
C GLU A 374 -7.89 -10.74 -18.18
N ALA A 375 -7.62 -11.34 -17.01
CA ALA A 375 -7.04 -10.65 -15.87
C ALA A 375 -5.63 -10.07 -16.15
N ARG A 376 -4.81 -10.78 -16.93
CA ARG A 376 -3.47 -10.32 -17.33
C ARG A 376 -3.50 -8.98 -18.07
N VAL A 377 -4.50 -8.75 -18.91
CA VAL A 377 -4.69 -7.46 -19.61
C VAL A 377 -4.89 -6.30 -18.65
N HIS A 378 -5.55 -6.52 -17.51
CA HIS A 378 -5.77 -5.50 -16.48
C HIS A 378 -4.49 -5.18 -15.72
N LYS A 379 -3.68 -6.20 -15.39
CA LYS A 379 -2.34 -6.01 -14.81
C LYS A 379 -1.43 -5.17 -15.72
N GLU A 380 -1.41 -5.44 -17.02
CA GLU A 380 -0.64 -4.64 -17.99
C GLU A 380 -1.11 -3.18 -18.10
N ARG A 381 -2.39 -2.90 -17.84
CA ARG A 381 -2.92 -1.53 -17.78
C ARG A 381 -2.54 -0.83 -16.48
N ILE A 382 -2.62 -1.53 -15.36
CA ILE A 382 -2.19 -1.03 -14.05
C ILE A 382 -0.72 -0.60 -14.12
N GLU A 383 0.16 -1.49 -14.60
CA GLU A 383 1.59 -1.19 -14.72
C GLU A 383 1.88 0.07 -15.53
N ARG A 384 1.21 0.24 -16.68
CA ARG A 384 1.39 1.44 -17.51
C ARG A 384 0.94 2.69 -16.79
N MET A 385 -0.23 2.66 -16.15
CA MET A 385 -0.76 3.81 -15.41
C MET A 385 0.13 4.17 -14.21
N MET A 386 0.73 3.17 -13.54
CA MET A 386 1.67 3.40 -12.43
C MET A 386 2.94 4.15 -12.84
N THR A 387 3.29 4.20 -14.14
CA THR A 387 4.44 4.99 -14.62
C THR A 387 4.14 6.48 -14.70
N VAL A 388 2.87 6.88 -14.83
CA VAL A 388 2.47 8.28 -15.06
C VAL A 388 2.94 9.20 -13.92
N PRO A 389 2.72 8.89 -12.63
CA PRO A 389 3.20 9.75 -11.54
C PRO A 389 4.73 9.80 -11.45
N LEU A 390 5.45 8.78 -11.93
CA LEU A 390 6.91 8.78 -12.00
C LEU A 390 7.40 9.76 -13.07
N ILE A 391 6.81 9.72 -14.28
CA ILE A 391 7.09 10.68 -15.36
C ILE A 391 6.80 12.11 -14.91
N GLN A 392 5.65 12.32 -14.26
CA GLN A 392 5.26 13.61 -13.68
C GLN A 392 6.29 14.07 -12.63
N GLY A 393 6.81 13.16 -11.80
CA GLY A 393 7.91 13.43 -10.88
C GLY A 393 9.16 13.94 -11.61
N VAL A 394 9.65 13.20 -12.61
CA VAL A 394 10.83 13.61 -13.39
C VAL A 394 10.63 14.98 -14.03
N LEU A 395 9.50 15.22 -14.70
CA LEU A 395 9.20 16.50 -15.35
C LEU A 395 9.16 17.66 -14.35
N ARG A 396 8.55 17.46 -13.18
CA ARG A 396 8.47 18.49 -12.15
C ARG A 396 9.85 18.91 -11.68
N TYR A 397 10.67 17.95 -11.28
CA TYR A 397 11.99 18.28 -10.75
C TYR A 397 12.92 18.77 -11.85
N ALA A 398 12.79 18.26 -13.07
CA ALA A 398 13.52 18.82 -14.21
C ALA A 398 13.20 20.29 -14.45
N TYR A 399 11.94 20.70 -14.27
CA TYR A 399 11.56 22.10 -14.38
C TYR A 399 12.16 22.93 -13.25
N ILE A 400 11.95 22.52 -11.99
CA ILE A 400 12.47 23.18 -10.79
C ILE A 400 13.99 23.40 -10.90
N THR A 401 14.75 22.34 -11.19
CA THR A 401 16.22 22.42 -11.27
C THR A 401 16.72 23.19 -12.49
N SER A 402 15.89 23.40 -13.51
CA SER A 402 16.24 24.22 -14.68
C SER A 402 15.92 25.70 -14.51
N THR A 403 14.98 26.06 -13.62
CA THR A 403 14.48 27.44 -13.50
C THR A 403 14.91 28.14 -12.22
N ASP A 404 15.17 27.39 -11.16
CA ASP A 404 15.49 27.97 -9.86
C ASP A 404 16.94 28.47 -9.83
N GLU A 405 17.15 29.67 -9.30
CA GLU A 405 18.49 30.27 -9.20
C GLU A 405 19.41 29.50 -8.24
N VAL A 406 18.81 28.87 -7.22
CA VAL A 406 19.50 28.04 -6.24
C VAL A 406 18.80 26.69 -6.19
N VAL A 407 19.42 25.69 -6.79
CA VAL A 407 18.97 24.31 -6.70
C VAL A 407 19.47 23.73 -5.39
N ASP A 408 18.55 23.32 -4.51
CA ASP A 408 18.92 22.65 -3.27
C ASP A 408 19.08 21.14 -3.45
N GLU A 409 19.83 20.51 -2.54
CA GLU A 409 20.06 19.05 -2.56
C GLU A 409 18.77 18.23 -2.51
N LYS A 410 17.67 18.82 -2.00
CA LYS A 410 16.38 18.18 -1.89
C LYS A 410 15.79 18.00 -3.29
N ALA A 411 15.69 19.08 -4.08
CA ALA A 411 15.16 19.03 -5.44
C ALA A 411 15.98 18.10 -6.34
N GLU A 412 17.31 18.13 -6.25
CA GLU A 412 18.16 17.20 -7.00
C GLU A 412 17.92 15.75 -6.60
N ALA A 413 17.89 15.44 -5.30
CA ALA A 413 17.68 14.08 -4.84
C ALA A 413 16.29 13.54 -5.23
N GLU A 414 15.25 14.37 -5.13
CA GLU A 414 13.90 14.00 -5.57
C GLU A 414 13.89 13.71 -7.08
N GLY A 415 14.43 14.61 -7.90
CA GLY A 415 14.51 14.43 -9.35
C GLY A 415 15.28 13.17 -9.76
N ALA A 416 16.49 13.00 -9.21
CA ALA A 416 17.34 11.83 -9.48
C ALA A 416 16.64 10.52 -9.10
N THR A 417 15.92 10.49 -7.98
CA THR A 417 15.22 9.28 -7.53
C THR A 417 13.99 8.98 -8.40
N PHE A 418 13.23 10.00 -8.82
CA PHE A 418 12.16 9.81 -9.80
C PHE A 418 12.70 9.30 -11.14
N ALA A 419 13.82 9.84 -11.61
CA ALA A 419 14.46 9.38 -12.84
C ALA A 419 14.90 7.91 -12.70
N ALA A 420 15.58 7.56 -11.61
CA ALA A 420 15.94 6.17 -11.31
C ALA A 420 14.72 5.23 -11.30
N SER A 421 13.58 5.68 -10.79
CA SER A 421 12.36 4.86 -10.75
C SER A 421 11.82 4.46 -12.14
N ILE A 422 12.20 5.16 -13.22
CA ILE A 422 11.61 4.95 -14.56
C ILE A 422 12.65 4.75 -15.68
N LEU A 423 13.92 5.10 -15.46
CA LEU A 423 15.00 5.00 -16.46
C LEU A 423 15.11 3.62 -17.14
N PRO A 424 14.95 2.48 -16.44
CA PRO A 424 14.97 1.17 -17.11
C PRO A 424 13.85 0.98 -18.14
N ILE A 425 12.67 1.55 -17.89
CA ILE A 425 11.54 1.48 -18.83
C ILE A 425 11.79 2.39 -20.02
N ILE A 426 12.32 3.60 -19.78
CA ILE A 426 12.73 4.53 -20.86
C ILE A 426 13.80 3.88 -21.72
N HIS A 427 14.82 3.28 -21.12
CA HIS A 427 15.93 2.64 -21.82
C HIS A 427 15.47 1.45 -22.68
N ALA A 428 14.50 0.67 -22.19
CA ALA A 428 13.91 -0.41 -22.98
C ALA A 428 13.17 0.09 -24.24
N CYS A 429 12.70 1.35 -24.23
CA CYS A 429 12.08 2.01 -25.36
C CYS A 429 13.07 2.73 -26.28
N ASP A 430 14.02 3.46 -25.68
CA ASP A 430 15.03 4.28 -26.36
C ASP A 430 16.21 4.56 -25.40
N GLU A 431 17.38 4.01 -25.72
CA GLU A 431 18.59 4.18 -24.90
C GLU A 431 19.07 5.64 -24.85
N ASP A 432 18.95 6.38 -25.95
CA ASP A 432 19.40 7.78 -26.05
C ASP A 432 18.48 8.71 -25.25
N ALA A 433 17.17 8.43 -25.26
CA ALA A 433 16.22 9.14 -24.40
C ALA A 433 16.54 8.91 -22.92
N ALA A 434 16.83 7.67 -22.52
CA ALA A 434 17.21 7.36 -21.15
C ALA A 434 18.53 8.03 -20.75
N GLN A 435 19.53 8.01 -21.63
CA GLN A 435 20.80 8.71 -21.43
C GLN A 435 20.56 10.21 -21.24
N THR A 436 19.74 10.83 -22.09
CA THR A 436 19.40 12.26 -22.01
C THR A 436 18.74 12.60 -20.67
N VAL A 437 17.75 11.82 -20.23
CA VAL A 437 17.08 12.04 -18.95
C VAL A 437 18.07 11.88 -17.79
N TYR A 438 18.88 10.82 -17.80
CA TYR A 438 19.86 10.55 -16.75
C TYR A 438 20.91 11.66 -16.63
N GLU A 439 21.52 12.09 -17.73
CA GLU A 439 22.57 13.11 -17.71
C GLU A 439 22.09 14.46 -17.19
N ASN A 440 20.82 14.80 -17.41
CA ASN A 440 20.22 16.06 -16.97
C ASN A 440 19.74 16.04 -15.51
N ILE A 441 19.33 14.88 -14.97
CA ILE A 441 18.58 14.76 -13.71
C ILE A 441 19.30 13.93 -12.64
N LYS A 442 20.45 13.31 -12.94
CA LYS A 442 21.26 12.60 -11.94
C LYS A 442 21.65 13.52 -10.77
N THR A 443 21.97 12.91 -9.63
CA THR A 443 22.52 13.62 -8.47
C THR A 443 23.78 14.40 -8.85
N GLN A 444 23.92 15.63 -8.34
CA GLN A 444 25.05 16.52 -8.63
C GLN A 444 25.20 16.78 -10.14
N SER A 445 24.08 17.01 -10.84
CA SER A 445 24.08 17.41 -12.25
C SER A 445 24.71 18.82 -12.39
N ASP A 446 25.46 19.05 -13.47
CA ASP A 446 26.06 20.37 -13.78
C ASP A 446 25.04 21.37 -14.36
N GLY A 447 23.77 20.96 -14.46
CA GLY A 447 22.65 21.77 -14.94
C GLY A 447 21.58 20.93 -15.62
N THR A 448 20.35 21.39 -15.58
CA THR A 448 19.21 20.69 -16.18
C THR A 448 18.63 21.50 -17.34
N ASP A 449 18.46 20.86 -18.50
CA ASP A 449 17.68 21.39 -19.62
C ASP A 449 16.29 20.75 -19.64
N PHE A 450 15.31 21.43 -19.09
CA PHE A 450 13.93 20.94 -19.02
C PHE A 450 13.36 20.61 -20.39
N ALA A 451 13.65 21.39 -21.43
CA ALA A 451 13.12 21.16 -22.76
C ALA A 451 13.65 19.86 -23.36
N LYS A 452 14.94 19.55 -23.14
CA LYS A 452 15.53 18.25 -23.53
C LYS A 452 14.92 17.09 -22.77
N VAL A 453 14.81 17.20 -21.45
CA VAL A 453 14.22 16.14 -20.60
C VAL A 453 12.78 15.87 -21.00
N LYS A 454 11.97 16.92 -21.16
CA LYS A 454 10.57 16.81 -21.60
C LYS A 454 10.47 16.13 -22.96
N LYS A 455 11.27 16.57 -23.94
CA LYS A 455 11.27 15.98 -25.28
C LYS A 455 11.66 14.49 -25.27
N ALA A 456 12.68 14.11 -24.49
CA ALA A 456 13.13 12.73 -24.36
C ALA A 456 12.07 11.83 -23.70
N LEU A 457 11.34 12.34 -22.69
CA LEU A 457 10.22 11.61 -22.10
C LEU A 457 9.05 11.47 -23.08
N GLU A 458 8.64 12.55 -23.73
CA GLU A 458 7.51 12.54 -24.67
C GLU A 458 7.75 11.64 -25.89
N SER A 459 9.00 11.46 -26.34
CA SER A 459 9.31 10.57 -27.47
C SER A 459 9.07 9.09 -27.17
N VAL A 460 9.08 8.68 -25.89
CA VAL A 460 8.89 7.28 -25.50
C VAL A 460 7.47 6.94 -25.00
N TYR A 461 6.57 7.93 -24.87
CA TYR A 461 5.20 7.70 -24.36
C TYR A 461 4.43 6.61 -25.12
N SER A 462 4.54 6.59 -26.46
CA SER A 462 3.88 5.56 -27.27
C SER A 462 4.42 4.15 -26.99
N CYS A 463 5.72 4.00 -26.76
CA CYS A 463 6.33 2.71 -26.42
C CYS A 463 5.95 2.27 -25.00
N MET A 464 5.86 3.21 -24.06
CA MET A 464 5.37 2.96 -22.69
C MET A 464 3.85 2.71 -22.63
N GLY A 465 3.12 2.96 -23.72
CA GLY A 465 1.67 2.83 -23.77
C GLY A 465 0.92 3.83 -22.89
N VAL A 466 1.52 5.02 -22.69
CA VAL A 466 0.99 6.15 -21.91
C VAL A 466 0.55 7.26 -22.87
N ARG A 467 -0.55 7.94 -22.58
CA ARG A 467 -1.02 9.07 -23.41
C ARG A 467 -0.50 10.38 -22.84
N GLY A 468 -0.18 11.35 -23.71
CA GLY A 468 0.24 12.69 -23.28
C GLY A 468 -0.77 13.38 -22.36
N ARG A 469 -2.07 13.12 -22.56
CA ARG A 469 -3.15 13.61 -21.68
C ARG A 469 -3.16 13.00 -20.28
N ASP A 470 -2.66 11.77 -20.11
CA ASP A 470 -2.60 11.12 -18.80
C ASP A 470 -1.47 11.74 -17.97
N VAL A 471 -0.36 12.08 -18.63
CA VAL A 471 0.76 12.80 -18.00
C VAL A 471 0.41 14.24 -17.71
N GLY A 472 -0.24 14.94 -18.64
CA GLY A 472 -0.61 16.35 -18.49
C GLY A 472 0.59 17.29 -18.66
N GLY A 473 0.54 18.45 -18.01
CA GLY A 473 1.58 19.48 -18.08
C GLY A 473 1.66 20.26 -16.79
N LEU A 474 2.82 20.81 -16.44
CA LEU A 474 3.01 21.49 -15.15
C LEU A 474 2.11 22.72 -15.06
N TRP A 475 1.15 22.66 -14.15
CA TRP A 475 0.14 23.68 -13.94
C TRP A 475 0.59 24.72 -12.92
N ASN A 476 0.42 26.00 -13.26
CA ASN A 476 0.59 27.12 -12.35
C ASN A 476 -0.79 27.59 -11.92
N GLU A 477 -1.16 27.25 -10.70
CA GLU A 477 -2.44 27.61 -10.10
C GLU A 477 -2.60 29.13 -9.95
N ALA A 478 -1.53 29.83 -9.55
CA ALA A 478 -1.54 31.27 -9.32
C ALA A 478 -1.87 32.07 -10.59
N THR A 479 -1.47 31.59 -11.77
CA THR A 479 -1.74 32.25 -13.05
C THR A 479 -2.88 31.61 -13.84
N GLY A 480 -3.39 30.45 -13.42
CA GLY A 480 -4.40 29.69 -14.17
C GLY A 480 -3.90 29.22 -15.54
N THR A 481 -2.59 28.98 -15.69
CA THR A 481 -1.96 28.54 -16.95
C THR A 481 -0.90 27.49 -16.70
N TYR A 482 -0.47 26.76 -17.74
CA TYR A 482 0.73 25.94 -17.63
C TYR A 482 1.99 26.80 -17.53
N TYR A 483 3.01 26.32 -16.82
CA TYR A 483 4.34 26.92 -16.83
C TYR A 483 4.92 26.97 -18.25
N THR A 484 5.79 27.95 -18.51
CA THR A 484 6.39 28.17 -19.83
C THR A 484 7.12 26.92 -20.32
N GLY A 485 6.78 26.45 -21.52
CA GLY A 485 7.38 25.24 -22.11
C GLY A 485 6.86 23.91 -21.53
N ALA A 486 6.04 23.93 -20.48
CA ALA A 486 5.59 22.74 -19.75
C ALA A 486 4.12 22.35 -20.05
N LYS A 487 3.60 22.74 -21.20
CA LYS A 487 2.26 22.32 -21.66
C LYS A 487 2.22 20.81 -21.95
N PRO A 488 1.06 20.15 -21.81
CA PRO A 488 0.89 18.76 -22.23
C PRO A 488 1.28 18.56 -23.69
N LEU A 489 1.75 17.35 -24.03
CA LEU A 489 1.94 16.94 -25.42
C LEU A 489 0.62 17.10 -26.17
N SER A 490 0.61 17.91 -27.23
CA SER A 490 -0.57 18.02 -28.10
C SER A 490 -0.77 16.71 -28.83
N ASP A 491 -2.00 16.18 -28.82
CA ASP A 491 -2.40 15.05 -29.66
C ASP A 491 -2.38 15.46 -31.15
N SER A 492 -1.18 15.57 -31.72
CA SER A 492 -0.99 15.91 -33.14
C SER A 492 -1.24 14.66 -33.99
N GLY A 493 -2.51 14.45 -34.37
CA GLY A 493 -2.92 13.80 -35.63
C GLY A 493 -2.41 12.38 -35.99
N SER A 494 -3.36 11.45 -36.06
CA SER A 494 -3.31 10.13 -36.70
C SER A 494 -2.51 9.02 -35.99
N VAL A 495 -3.18 8.34 -35.05
CA VAL A 495 -3.04 6.89 -35.01
C VAL A 495 -3.58 6.39 -36.35
N GLY A 496 -2.69 5.98 -37.25
CA GLY A 496 -3.07 5.25 -38.46
C GLY A 496 -4.02 4.13 -38.04
N ALA A 497 -5.18 4.07 -38.67
CA ALA A 497 -6.22 3.09 -38.42
C ALA A 497 -5.66 1.68 -38.62
N ASN A 498 -5.13 1.08 -37.55
CA ASN A 498 -4.93 -0.35 -37.30
C ASN A 498 -4.64 -0.62 -35.82
N VAL A 499 -5.14 0.23 -34.92
CA VAL A 499 -5.43 -0.21 -33.55
C VAL A 499 -6.90 -0.56 -33.54
N LEU A 500 -7.20 -1.84 -33.43
CA LEU A 500 -8.54 -2.35 -33.18
C LEU A 500 -9.09 -1.60 -31.96
N LEU A 501 -9.96 -0.64 -32.24
CA LEU A 501 -10.83 -0.01 -31.28
C LEU A 501 -11.78 -1.13 -30.81
N ILE A 502 -11.36 -1.87 -29.78
CA ILE A 502 -12.28 -2.65 -28.97
C ILE A 502 -13.09 -1.61 -28.19
N ILE A 503 -14.06 -1.02 -28.88
CA ILE A 503 -15.25 -0.50 -28.24
C ILE A 503 -15.84 -1.72 -27.55
N GLY A 504 -15.76 -1.74 -26.23
CA GLY A 504 -16.51 -2.70 -25.42
C GLY A 504 -17.99 -2.52 -25.73
N CYS A 505 -18.51 -3.31 -26.67
CA CYS A 505 -19.93 -3.54 -26.87
C CYS A 505 -20.48 -4.45 -25.75
N THR A 506 -20.25 -4.08 -24.49
CA THR A 506 -21.04 -4.56 -23.35
C THR A 506 -22.06 -3.50 -22.91
N ALA A 507 -22.52 -2.68 -23.84
CA ALA A 507 -23.85 -2.07 -23.75
C ALA A 507 -24.89 -3.08 -24.24
N GLY A 508 -25.19 -4.06 -23.40
CA GLY A 508 -26.14 -5.12 -23.72
C GLY A 508 -26.32 -6.12 -22.58
N GLY A 509 -26.58 -5.64 -21.36
CA GLY A 509 -26.82 -6.55 -20.24
C GLY A 509 -26.99 -5.99 -18.84
N LEU A 510 -26.78 -4.68 -18.60
CA LEU A 510 -26.83 -4.09 -17.25
C LEU A 510 -27.61 -2.77 -17.15
N ILE A 511 -28.66 -2.60 -17.98
CA ILE A 511 -29.66 -1.52 -17.82
C ILE A 511 -31.06 -2.07 -17.52
N ALA A 512 -31.25 -3.40 -17.48
CA ALA A 512 -32.53 -4.01 -17.09
C ALA A 512 -32.71 -4.17 -15.57
N GLY A 513 -31.63 -4.14 -14.77
CA GLY A 513 -31.69 -4.34 -13.31
C GLY A 513 -31.98 -3.09 -12.47
N ILE A 514 -31.55 -1.91 -12.93
CA ILE A 514 -31.69 -0.66 -12.16
C ILE A 514 -33.03 0.04 -12.47
N ILE A 515 -33.60 -0.17 -13.67
CA ILE A 515 -34.92 0.37 -14.03
C ILE A 515 -36.05 -0.45 -13.38
N PHE A 516 -35.85 -1.74 -13.07
CA PHE A 516 -36.85 -2.57 -12.38
C PHE A 516 -36.94 -2.26 -10.87
N TYR A 517 -35.83 -1.87 -10.23
CA TYR A 517 -35.82 -1.49 -8.81
C TYR A 517 -36.58 -0.16 -8.55
N LEU A 518 -36.49 0.79 -9.49
CA LEU A 518 -37.19 2.07 -9.39
C LEU A 518 -38.69 1.98 -9.73
N PHE A 519 -39.13 0.94 -10.45
CA PHE A 519 -40.56 0.72 -10.76
C PHE A 519 -41.30 -0.11 -9.70
N VAL A 520 -40.61 -0.97 -8.95
CA VAL A 520 -41.25 -1.78 -7.87
C VAL A 520 -41.35 -1.01 -6.55
N SER A 521 -40.51 0.01 -6.32
CA SER A 521 -40.60 0.89 -5.14
C SER A 521 -41.75 1.91 -5.20
N LYS A 522 -42.28 2.22 -6.40
CA LYS A 522 -43.31 3.26 -6.60
C LYS A 522 -44.76 2.75 -6.68
N CYS A 523 -44.99 1.45 -6.53
CA CYS A 523 -46.34 0.85 -6.62
C CYS A 523 -46.92 0.34 -5.28
N CYS A 524 -46.20 0.48 -4.15
CA CYS A 524 -46.70 0.13 -2.82
C CYS A 524 -46.80 1.36 -1.92
N CYS A 525 -47.76 2.24 -2.22
CA CYS A 525 -48.51 3.03 -1.23
C CYS A 525 -49.59 3.81 -1.99
N SER A 526 -50.78 3.20 -2.05
CA SER A 526 -51.98 3.82 -2.58
C SER A 526 -52.75 4.49 -1.45
N SER A 527 -53.28 5.67 -1.77
CA SER A 527 -54.58 6.21 -1.36
C SER A 527 -54.71 7.10 -0.12
N ALA A 528 -55.23 8.30 -0.44
CA ALA A 528 -56.20 9.13 0.29
C ALA A 528 -55.63 9.95 1.47
N THR A 529 -55.89 11.26 1.63
CA THR A 529 -57.07 12.07 1.28
C THR A 529 -56.69 13.57 1.24
N THR A 530 -57.33 14.34 0.36
CA THR A 530 -57.29 15.81 0.24
C THR A 530 -58.05 16.53 1.37
N VAL A 531 -57.47 17.59 1.96
CA VAL A 531 -58.21 18.78 2.47
C VAL A 531 -57.37 20.06 2.29
N GLU A 532 -58.06 21.12 1.88
CA GLU A 532 -57.66 22.46 1.46
C GLU A 532 -57.19 23.45 2.56
N LEU A 533 -56.36 24.41 2.10
CA LEU A 533 -56.28 25.87 2.39
C LEU A 533 -55.92 26.42 3.79
N LYS A 534 -54.80 27.18 3.89
CA LYS A 534 -54.79 28.67 3.94
C LYS A 534 -53.37 29.28 4.17
N GLN A 535 -53.02 30.26 3.31
CA GLN A 535 -52.15 31.42 3.55
C GLN A 535 -52.79 32.35 4.62
N ASP A 536 -52.17 33.19 5.45
CA ASP A 536 -50.88 33.93 5.61
C ASP A 536 -50.95 34.54 7.07
N PRO A 537 -50.13 35.51 7.57
CA PRO A 537 -48.68 35.79 7.54
C PRO A 537 -48.07 36.29 8.91
N VAL A 538 -46.74 36.55 8.92
CA VAL A 538 -45.94 37.56 9.69
C VAL A 538 -45.94 37.59 11.24
N GLY A 539 -44.73 37.64 11.81
CA GLY A 539 -44.46 38.08 13.19
C GLY A 539 -42.97 38.07 13.54
N GLU A 540 -42.31 39.21 13.31
CA GLU A 540 -40.98 39.60 13.79
C GLU A 540 -41.07 39.89 15.31
N ASP A 541 -40.08 39.47 16.11
CA ASP A 541 -39.45 40.34 17.12
C ASP A 541 -38.31 39.66 17.91
N THR A 542 -37.29 40.48 18.07
CA THR A 542 -36.00 40.37 18.76
C THR A 542 -36.06 40.25 20.29
N GLU A 543 -35.10 39.54 20.89
CA GLU A 543 -34.43 39.97 22.14
C GLU A 543 -33.08 39.25 22.37
N GLN A 544 -31.98 40.03 22.32
CA GLN A 544 -30.65 39.81 22.94
C GLN A 544 -30.69 40.40 24.39
N PRO A 545 -29.70 40.27 25.33
CA PRO A 545 -28.23 40.11 25.14
C PRO A 545 -27.42 39.31 26.22
N SER A 546 -26.09 39.20 25.96
CA SER A 546 -24.92 39.16 26.89
C SER A 546 -24.81 38.07 27.96
N ALA A 547 -23.64 37.55 28.38
CA ALA A 547 -22.20 37.52 28.05
C ALA A 547 -21.62 36.55 29.14
N MET A 548 -20.49 35.84 29.03
CA MET A 548 -19.11 36.35 29.08
C MET A 548 -18.13 35.14 29.25
N MET A 549 -16.96 35.23 28.57
CA MET A 549 -15.60 34.79 28.94
C MET A 549 -15.26 33.28 28.91
N THR A 550 -14.12 32.78 28.38
CA THR A 550 -12.84 33.36 27.89
C THR A 550 -12.00 32.24 27.24
N GLY A 551 -11.14 32.55 26.26
CA GLY A 551 -9.86 31.86 26.05
C GLY A 551 -9.49 31.45 24.61
N GLU A 552 -9.16 32.41 23.76
CA GLU A 552 -8.32 32.22 22.55
C GLU A 552 -6.84 32.11 22.93
N ASP A 553 -6.06 31.34 22.17
CA ASP A 553 -4.90 31.90 21.48
C ASP A 553 -4.39 30.98 20.36
N ALA A 554 -4.20 31.62 19.20
CA ALA A 554 -3.77 31.09 17.93
C ALA A 554 -2.24 31.12 17.76
N LEU A 555 -1.74 30.26 16.87
CA LEU A 555 -0.32 30.13 16.47
C LEU A 555 0.05 31.10 15.32
N PRO A 556 1.34 31.48 15.20
CA PRO A 556 1.73 32.77 14.64
C PRO A 556 2.02 32.78 13.13
N SER A 557 1.72 33.93 12.52
CA SER A 557 2.20 34.40 11.22
C SER A 557 3.53 35.16 11.38
N THR A 558 4.50 34.89 10.51
CA THR A 558 5.76 35.64 10.42
C THR A 558 5.63 36.79 9.43
N ASP A 559 5.76 38.02 9.92
CA ASP A 559 5.93 39.22 9.10
C ASP A 559 7.42 39.46 8.78
N SER A 560 7.67 39.76 7.51
CA SER A 560 8.95 40.16 6.95
C SER A 560 9.17 41.68 7.10
N HIS A 561 10.21 42.10 7.81
CA HIS A 561 10.70 43.47 7.78
C HIS A 561 11.94 43.59 6.88
N CYS A 562 11.81 44.41 5.84
CA CYS A 562 12.92 44.95 5.05
C CYS A 562 13.48 46.22 5.73
N GLU A 563 14.80 46.31 5.84
CA GLU A 563 15.55 47.57 5.96
C GLU A 563 16.77 47.55 5.01
N PRO A 564 17.25 48.72 4.54
CA PRO A 564 18.15 48.83 3.39
C PRO A 564 19.63 48.74 3.76
N VAL A 565 20.45 48.25 2.84
CA VAL A 565 21.92 48.26 2.92
C VAL A 565 22.45 49.48 2.17
N GLU A 566 23.18 50.36 2.87
CA GLU A 566 24.00 51.42 2.28
C GLU A 566 25.30 50.86 1.68
N ILE A 567 25.71 51.50 0.59
CA ILE A 567 26.93 51.23 -0.17
C ILE A 567 28.09 52.00 0.45
N SER A 568 29.19 51.31 0.80
CA SER A 568 30.55 51.86 0.74
C SER A 568 31.56 50.75 0.46
#